data_AF-A0A699YI08-F1
#
_entry.id   AF-A0A699YI08-F1
#
_cell.length_a   1.000
_cell.length_b   1.000
_cell.length_c   1.000
_cell.angle_alpha   90.00
_cell.angle_beta   90.00
_cell.angle_gamma   90.00
#
_symmetry.space_group_name_H-M   'P 1'
#
loop_
_entity.id
_entity.type
_entity.pdbx_description
1 polymer ?
#
loop_
_entity_poly.entity_id
_entity_poly.type
_entity_poly.pdbx_seq_one_letter_code
_entity_poly.pdbx_strand_id
1 'polypeptide(L)'
;MYQWLFLYLKEHPIPLSGNWDEVSGEVFLRTMMSKPEETARVGHVTQELFRNATTIGVEPRALAQRIMDIRVQLSREFIQELTCVEQENSLLLRETLH
;
A
#
# COMPACT_ATOMS: atom_id res chain seq x y z
N MET A 1 11.98 4.35 7.50
CA MET A 1 10.56 4.04 7.23
C MET A 1 10.32 3.60 5.78
N TYR A 2 10.45 4.47 4.76
CA TYR A 2 10.20 4.10 3.35
C TYR A 2 11.03 2.90 2.86
N GLN A 3 12.32 2.86 3.21
CA GLN A 3 13.19 1.73 2.86
C GLN A 3 12.74 0.40 3.49
N TRP A 4 12.24 0.43 4.74
CA TRP A 4 11.75 -0.78 5.41
C TRP A 4 10.50 -1.31 4.71
N LEU A 5 9.51 -0.45 4.42
CA LEU A 5 8.29 -0.85 3.73
C LEU A 5 8.58 -1.41 2.33
N PHE A 6 9.54 -0.81 1.62
CA PHE A 6 9.97 -1.31 0.31
C PHE A 6 10.61 -2.70 0.38
N LEU A 7 11.49 -2.94 1.35
CA LEU A 7 12.07 -4.27 1.57
C LEU A 7 11.00 -5.27 1.99
N TYR A 8 10.09 -4.86 2.88
CA TYR A 8 8.97 -5.68 3.31
C TYR A 8 8.07 -6.11 2.14
N LEU A 9 7.73 -5.19 1.23
CA LEU A 9 6.94 -5.49 0.04
C LEU A 9 7.64 -6.46 -0.92
N LYS A 10 8.97 -6.44 -0.99
CA LYS A 10 9.74 -7.40 -1.78
C LYS A 10 9.70 -8.81 -1.18
N GLU A 11 9.77 -8.91 0.15
CA GLU A 11 9.73 -10.19 0.87
C GLU A 11 8.31 -10.76 0.96
N HIS A 12 7.31 -9.88 1.00
CA HIS A 12 5.89 -10.21 1.12
C HIS A 12 5.08 -9.54 0.00
N PRO A 13 5.21 -9.99 -1.26
CA PRO A 13 4.48 -9.39 -2.38
C PRO A 13 2.97 -9.66 -2.27
N ILE A 14 2.17 -8.69 -2.69
CA ILE A 14 0.73 -8.86 -2.89
C ILE A 14 0.52 -9.42 -4.30
N PRO A 15 -0.08 -10.62 -4.46
CA PRO A 15 -0.28 -11.23 -5.77
C PRO A 15 -1.34 -10.47 -6.58
N LEU A 16 -1.18 -10.46 -7.91
CA LEU A 16 -2.12 -9.81 -8.84
C LEU A 16 -3.35 -10.68 -9.16
N SER A 17 -3.25 -11.98 -8.91
CA SER A 17 -4.32 -12.96 -9.15
C SER A 17 -4.21 -14.11 -8.15
N GLY A 18 -5.33 -14.79 -7.87
CA GLY A 18 -5.39 -15.85 -6.88
C GLY A 18 -6.63 -15.74 -6.00
N ASN A 19 -6.51 -16.23 -4.76
CA ASN A 19 -7.60 -16.11 -3.80
C ASN A 19 -7.82 -14.64 -3.42
N TRP A 20 -9.07 -14.25 -3.22
CA TRP A 20 -9.42 -12.85 -2.94
C TRP A 20 -8.74 -12.31 -1.68
N ASP A 21 -8.60 -13.13 -0.64
CA ASP A 21 -7.94 -12.72 0.61
C ASP A 21 -6.44 -12.40 0.40
N GLU A 22 -5.82 -12.99 -0.61
CA GLU A 22 -4.44 -12.72 -0.97
C GLU A 22 -4.35 -11.46 -1.84
N VAL A 23 -5.17 -11.38 -2.89
CA VAL A 23 -5.18 -10.27 -3.86
C VAL A 23 -5.62 -8.96 -3.23
N SER A 24 -6.59 -9.00 -2.31
CA SER A 24 -7.05 -7.83 -1.55
C SER A 24 -6.01 -7.30 -0.54
N GLY A 25 -4.91 -8.04 -0.34
CA GLY A 25 -3.88 -7.73 0.63
C GLY A 25 -4.28 -8.03 2.08
N GLU A 26 -5.35 -8.81 2.32
CA GLU A 26 -5.76 -9.18 3.67
C GLU A 26 -4.70 -10.04 4.37
N VAL A 27 -4.18 -11.06 3.69
CA VAL A 27 -3.08 -11.90 4.20
C VAL A 27 -1.83 -11.06 4.49
N PHE A 28 -1.51 -10.11 3.62
CA PHE A 28 -0.39 -9.16 3.78
C PHE A 28 -0.55 -8.33 5.06
N LEU A 29 -1.72 -7.74 5.28
CA LEU A 29 -2.00 -6.91 6.45
C LEU A 29 -2.03 -7.73 7.75
N ARG A 30 -2.63 -8.92 7.74
CA ARG A 30 -2.63 -9.83 8.90
C ARG A 30 -1.19 -10.17 9.32
N THR A 31 -0.33 -10.46 8.35
CA THR A 31 1.10 -10.74 8.59
C THR A 31 1.80 -9.50 9.17
N MET A 32 1.59 -8.33 8.58
CA MET A 32 2.22 -7.08 9.04
C MET A 32 1.78 -6.70 10.46
N MET A 33 0.50 -6.86 10.81
CA MET A 33 -0.02 -6.59 12.15
C MET A 33 0.49 -7.57 13.21
N SER A 34 0.78 -8.81 12.82
CA SER A 34 1.30 -9.82 13.74
C SER A 34 2.76 -9.59 14.15
N LYS A 35 3.49 -8.74 13.42
CA LYS A 35 4.92 -8.51 13.67
C LYS A 35 5.16 -7.65 14.92
N PRO A 36 6.24 -7.93 15.67
CA PRO A 36 6.71 -7.04 16.72
C PRO A 36 7.32 -5.77 16.12
N GLU A 37 7.67 -4.81 16.97
CA GLU A 37 8.44 -3.64 16.57
C GLU A 37 9.81 -4.05 16.02
N GLU A 38 10.24 -3.39 14.95
CA GLU A 38 11.49 -3.72 14.25
C GLU A 38 12.40 -2.49 14.17
N THR A 39 13.71 -2.66 14.32
CA THR A 39 14.68 -1.60 14.07
C THR A 39 15.18 -1.68 12.62
N ALA A 40 14.90 -0.65 11.82
CA ALA A 40 15.39 -0.57 10.45
C ALA A 40 16.65 0.29 10.36
N ARG A 41 17.68 -0.18 9.67
CA ARG A 41 18.84 0.64 9.29
C ARG A 41 18.43 1.59 8.16
N VAL A 42 18.79 2.86 8.29
CA VAL A 42 18.66 3.84 7.20
C VAL A 42 19.92 3.79 6.34
N GLY A 43 19.81 3.44 5.05
CA GLY A 43 20.86 3.64 4.04
C GLY A 43 20.43 4.77 3.09
N HIS A 44 21.26 5.74 2.69
CA HIS A 44 22.68 5.69 2.36
C HIS A 44 23.50 6.67 3.20
N VAL A 45 24.60 6.22 3.80
CA VAL A 45 25.71 7.11 4.16
C VAL A 45 26.96 6.60 3.46
N THR A 46 27.36 7.27 2.38
CA THR A 46 28.57 7.01 1.58
C THR A 46 29.86 7.46 2.27
N GLN A 47 29.89 7.51 3.60
CA GLN A 47 31.09 7.87 4.35
C GLN A 47 31.28 6.94 5.54
N GLU A 48 32.42 6.27 5.57
CA GLU A 48 32.91 5.44 6.69
C GLU A 48 33.01 6.20 8.03
N LEU A 49 32.76 7.51 8.03
CA LEU A 49 32.76 8.40 9.19
C LEU A 49 31.47 8.36 10.03
N PHE A 50 30.37 7.79 9.53
CA PHE A 50 29.11 7.68 10.27
C PHE A 50 28.72 6.22 10.54
N ARG A 51 29.57 5.50 11.28
CA ARG A 51 29.26 4.15 11.80
C ARG A 51 28.06 4.12 12.75
N ASN A 52 27.62 5.28 13.24
CA ASN A 52 26.39 5.45 14.02
C ASN A 52 25.19 5.57 13.08
N ALA A 53 25.03 4.62 12.15
CA ALA A 53 23.88 4.58 11.25
C ALA A 53 22.60 4.73 12.07
N THR A 54 21.84 5.78 11.79
CA THR A 54 20.60 6.10 12.51
C THR A 54 19.63 4.94 12.33
N THR A 55 19.51 4.09 13.34
CA THR A 55 18.48 3.05 13.37
C THR A 55 17.16 3.73 13.68
N ILE A 56 16.17 3.56 12.81
CA ILE A 56 14.82 4.05 13.05
C ILE A 56 13.98 2.88 13.53
N GLY A 57 13.29 3.06 14.66
CA GLY A 57 12.22 2.15 15.09
C GLY A 57 11.07 2.20 14.09
N VAL A 58 10.65 1.04 13.62
CA VAL A 58 9.50 0.86 12.76
C VAL A 58 8.46 0.07 13.54
N GLU A 59 7.23 0.55 13.51
CA GLU A 59 6.07 -0.10 14.09
C GLU A 59 5.20 -0.67 12.95
N PRO A 60 5.35 -1.96 12.59
CA PRO A 60 4.59 -2.55 11.49
C PRO A 60 3.08 -2.44 11.67
N ARG A 61 2.59 -2.52 12.92
CA ARG A 61 1.17 -2.36 13.25
C ARG A 61 0.65 -0.97 12.92
N ALA A 62 1.38 0.08 13.29
CA ALA A 62 0.99 1.46 12.99
C ALA A 62 0.97 1.70 11.46
N LEU A 63 1.93 1.12 10.74
CA LEU A 63 1.95 1.16 9.28
C LEU A 63 0.75 0.41 8.66
N ALA A 64 0.45 -0.79 9.14
CA ALA A 64 -0.70 -1.56 8.69
C ALA A 64 -2.01 -0.81 8.92
N GLN A 65 -2.17 -0.18 10.09
CA GLN A 65 -3.34 0.66 10.39
C GLN A 65 -3.47 1.80 9.39
N ARG A 66 -2.38 2.50 9.11
CA ARG A 66 -2.38 3.58 8.13
C ARG A 66 -2.72 3.10 6.72
N ILE A 67 -2.24 1.92 6.30
CA ILE A 67 -2.62 1.31 5.01
C ILE A 67 -4.11 0.98 4.99
N MET A 68 -4.66 0.45 6.09
CA MET A 68 -6.08 0.15 6.21
C MET A 68 -6.95 1.42 6.09
N ASP A 69 -6.54 2.53 6.71
CA ASP A 69 -7.26 3.79 6.63
C ASP A 69 -7.23 4.35 5.19
N ILE A 70 -6.06 4.35 4.56
CA ILE A 70 -5.88 4.83 3.17
C ILE A 70 -6.71 4.00 2.20
N ARG A 71 -6.68 2.66 2.29
CA ARG A 71 -7.44 1.82 1.36
C ARG A 71 -8.96 2.00 1.50
N VAL A 72 -9.45 2.31 2.71
CA VAL A 72 -10.87 2.66 2.90
C VAL A 72 -11.22 3.94 2.19
N GLN A 73 -10.38 4.98 2.31
CA GLN A 73 -10.58 6.24 1.61
C GLN A 73 -10.59 6.04 0.09
N LEU A 74 -9.56 5.39 -0.45
CA LEU A 74 -9.46 5.11 -1.90
C LEU A 74 -10.65 4.28 -2.40
N SER A 75 -11.10 3.29 -1.64
CA SER A 75 -12.28 2.49 -2.03
C SER A 75 -13.55 3.33 -2.11
N ARG A 76 -13.72 4.31 -1.21
CA ARG A 76 -14.89 5.21 -1.24
C ARG A 76 -14.87 6.11 -2.47
N GLU A 77 -13.71 6.71 -2.76
CA GLU A 77 -13.51 7.56 -3.94
C GLU A 77 -13.78 6.75 -5.22
N PHE A 78 -13.23 5.54 -5.31
CA PHE A 78 -13.42 4.68 -6.47
C PHE A 78 -14.87 4.23 -6.65
N ILE A 79 -15.57 3.87 -5.57
CA ILE A 79 -17.01 3.56 -5.64
C ILE A 79 -17.81 4.76 -6.15
N GLN A 80 -17.50 5.97 -5.68
CA GLN A 80 -18.17 7.18 -6.13
C GLN A 80 -17.95 7.40 -7.63
N GLU A 81 -16.72 7.29 -8.12
CA GLU A 81 -16.42 7.40 -9.57
C GLU A 81 -17.17 6.35 -10.40
N LEU A 82 -17.24 5.11 -9.91
CA LEU A 82 -17.97 4.03 -10.60
C LEU A 82 -19.47 4.32 -10.76
N THR A 83 -20.06 5.18 -9.92
CA THR A 83 -21.47 5.58 -10.11
C THR A 83 -21.70 6.47 -11.33
N CYS A 84 -20.66 7.14 -11.83
CA CYS A 84 -20.76 8.01 -13.01
C CYS A 84 -20.72 7.25 -14.34
N VAL A 85 -20.30 5.98 -14.34
CA VAL A 85 -20.03 5.20 -15.56
C VAL A 85 -21.24 5.10 -16.50
N GLU A 86 -22.45 4.92 -15.96
CA GLU A 86 -23.67 4.86 -16.78
C GLU A 86 -23.93 6.17 -17.51
N GLN A 87 -23.73 7.30 -16.82
CA GLN A 87 -23.90 8.63 -17.39
C GLN A 87 -22.84 8.93 -18.45
N GLU A 88 -21.59 8.60 -18.17
CA GLU A 88 -20.47 8.75 -19.11
C GLU A 88 -20.68 7.92 -20.39
N ASN A 89 -21.12 6.67 -20.25
CA ASN A 89 -21.47 5.82 -21.38
C ASN A 89 -22.62 6.41 -22.23
N SER A 90 -23.63 6.98 -21.57
CA SER A 90 -24.75 7.64 -22.26
C SER A 90 -24.30 8.88 -23.03
N LEU A 91 -23.41 9.69 -22.46
CA LEU A 91 -22.82 10.85 -23.12
C LEU A 91 -22.00 10.42 -24.34
N LEU A 92 -21.14 9.41 -24.18
CA LEU A 92 -20.30 8.86 -25.25
C LEU A 92 -21.16 8.36 -26.43
N LEU A 93 -22.24 7.63 -26.15
CA LEU A 93 -23.18 7.17 -27.19
C LEU A 93 -23.80 8.34 -27.95
N ARG A 94 -24.24 9.38 -27.24
CA ARG A 94 -24.82 10.57 -27.87
C ARG A 94 -23.81 11.29 -28.76
N GLU A 95 -22.58 11.47 -28.30
CA GLU A 95 -21.52 12.15 -29.06
C GLU A 95 -21.08 11.38 -30.31
N THR A 96 -21.18 10.06 -30.31
CA THR A 96 -20.72 9.21 -31.42
C THR A 96 -21.78 9.01 -32.53
N LEU A 97 -23.06 9.21 -32.21
CA LEU A 97 -24.18 8.99 -33.15
C LEU A 97 -24.63 10.26 -33.91
N HIS A 98 -23.89 11.36 -33.77
CA HIS A 98 -24.05 12.62 -34.52
C HIS A 98 -22.92 12.80 -35.52
#